data_AF-A0A953ATJ3-F1
#
_entry.id   AF-A0A953ATJ3-F1
#
_cell.length_a   1.000
_cell.length_b   1.000
_cell.length_c   1.000
_cell.angle_alpha   90.00
_cell.angle_beta   90.00
_cell.angle_gamma   90.00
#
_symmetry.space_group_name_H-M   'P 1'
#
loop_
_entity.id
_entity.type
_entity.pdbx_description
1 polymer ?
#
loop_
_entity_poly.entity_id
_entity_poly.type
_entity_poly.pdbx_seq_one_letter_code
_entity_poly.pdbx_strand_id
1 'polypeptide(L)'
;MRSLPLLLVAAGFLAACPPTPDTPDAGPGNPCVGGILTDAGECVAKCDPSKCKANNTCVNNKCVLECTAHSQCKPYIQQCLPAKEDDTGRDIFVCTNTPPVEIGDPCPNGNECTETCAAWDGPADTDAYCSIYCSEDADCPGGYECIYRRDPHALCEEEGFGNNPFCGETDEPCVPKAQVDAPGSTFKIGTYCLERGVCMKKTQCSPCQSDVDCSYDPNLTCRYINESERVCLHRCSQDSDCAAGASCEGGFCFPYGDTCKGNGEFCSPCKSDVDCTPPYACYSLHGSEKACVDASASIACTRAADCPVSPAGRHAECQPFTLPDGGVVGGCFLPYDGMIYTCY
;
A
#
# COMPACT_ATOMS: atom_id res chain seq x y z
N MET A 1 28.23 -47.17 15.61
CA MET A 1 27.33 -48.34 15.51
C MET A 1 26.11 -48.12 16.37
N ARG A 2 24.98 -47.78 15.75
CA ARG A 2 23.60 -48.24 16.02
C ARG A 2 22.64 -47.20 15.44
N SER A 3 22.19 -47.55 14.25
CA SER A 3 21.09 -46.92 13.52
C SER A 3 19.77 -47.16 14.26
N LEU A 4 18.89 -46.16 14.26
CA LEU A 4 17.44 -46.35 14.27
C LEU A 4 16.79 -45.23 13.45
N PRO A 5 16.00 -45.53 12.41
CA PRO A 5 15.29 -44.52 11.65
C PRO A 5 13.90 -44.30 12.28
N LEU A 6 13.56 -43.04 12.59
CA LEU A 6 12.19 -42.67 12.92
C LEU A 6 11.54 -42.14 11.64
N LEU A 7 10.75 -43.01 11.01
CA LEU A 7 9.84 -42.68 9.92
C LEU A 7 8.63 -41.97 10.54
N LEU A 8 8.44 -40.67 10.29
CA LEU A 8 7.19 -39.98 10.58
C LEU A 8 6.44 -39.81 9.25
N VAL A 9 5.39 -40.62 9.08
CA VAL A 9 4.39 -40.47 8.03
C VAL A 9 3.38 -39.44 8.53
N ALA A 10 3.45 -38.20 8.03
CA ALA A 10 2.38 -37.23 8.21
C ALA A 10 1.33 -37.47 7.12
N ALA A 11 0.21 -38.06 7.53
CA ALA A 11 -0.97 -38.25 6.69
C ALA A 11 -1.56 -36.88 6.34
N GLY A 12 -1.61 -36.57 5.04
CA GLY A 12 -2.37 -35.44 4.52
C GLY A 12 -3.86 -35.68 4.69
N PHE A 13 -4.49 -34.95 5.61
CA PHE A 13 -5.94 -34.79 5.63
C PHE A 13 -6.32 -33.80 4.51
N LEU A 14 -6.77 -34.34 3.38
CA LEU A 14 -7.60 -33.60 2.44
C LEU A 14 -8.92 -33.29 3.14
N ALA A 15 -9.03 -32.09 3.70
CA ALA A 15 -10.30 -31.54 4.15
C ALA A 15 -11.13 -31.22 2.89
N ALA A 16 -11.96 -32.19 2.47
CA ALA A 16 -13.04 -31.91 1.56
C ALA A 16 -13.96 -30.88 2.22
N CYS A 17 -14.18 -29.73 1.56
CA CYS A 17 -15.26 -28.83 1.93
C CYS A 17 -16.55 -29.67 2.07
N PRO A 18 -17.32 -29.52 3.16
CA PRO A 18 -18.61 -30.16 3.25
C PRO A 18 -19.43 -29.73 2.03
N PRO A 19 -20.15 -30.66 1.37
CA PRO A 19 -21.07 -30.29 0.30
C PRO A 19 -21.99 -29.19 0.85
N THR A 20 -22.06 -28.07 0.12
CA THR A 20 -23.09 -27.06 0.33
C THR A 20 -24.43 -27.78 0.45
N PRO A 21 -25.26 -27.48 1.45
CA PRO A 21 -26.54 -28.14 1.61
C PRO A 21 -27.31 -27.99 0.29
N ASP A 22 -27.53 -29.13 -0.38
CA ASP A 22 -28.38 -29.21 -1.55
C ASP A 22 -29.69 -28.51 -1.19
N THR A 23 -30.09 -27.58 -2.04
CA THR A 23 -31.34 -26.85 -1.92
C THR A 23 -32.43 -27.87 -1.68
N PRO A 24 -33.21 -27.81 -0.58
CA PRO A 24 -34.13 -28.87 -0.20
C PRO A 24 -35.09 -29.12 -1.37
N ASP A 25 -34.90 -30.28 -1.98
CA ASP A 25 -35.75 -30.80 -3.04
C ASP A 25 -37.19 -30.70 -2.55
N ALA A 26 -38.04 -30.09 -3.38
CA ALA A 26 -39.37 -29.63 -3.03
C ALA A 26 -40.22 -30.77 -2.41
N GLY A 27 -40.14 -30.90 -1.08
CA GLY A 27 -41.00 -31.79 -0.34
C GLY A 27 -42.46 -31.40 -0.58
N PRO A 28 -43.39 -32.38 -0.64
CA PRO A 28 -44.81 -32.10 -0.80
C PRO A 28 -45.28 -31.23 0.36
N GLY A 29 -45.41 -29.92 0.10
CA GLY A 29 -45.67 -28.90 1.12
C GLY A 29 -44.89 -27.60 0.94
N ASN A 30 -43.88 -27.51 0.06
CA ASN A 30 -43.22 -26.24 -0.24
C ASN A 30 -44.08 -25.41 -1.22
N PRO A 31 -44.70 -24.28 -0.80
CA PRO A 31 -45.56 -23.47 -1.65
C PRO A 31 -44.81 -22.75 -2.77
N CYS A 32 -43.47 -22.83 -2.81
CA CYS A 32 -42.64 -22.07 -3.72
C CYS A 32 -42.12 -22.88 -4.92
N VAL A 33 -43.03 -23.46 -5.70
CA VAL A 33 -42.68 -24.21 -6.91
C VAL A 33 -42.09 -23.24 -7.95
N GLY A 34 -40.79 -23.36 -8.22
CA GLY A 34 -40.07 -22.53 -9.21
C GLY A 34 -39.69 -21.14 -8.72
N GLY A 35 -39.80 -20.86 -7.41
CA GLY A 35 -39.33 -19.63 -6.78
C GLY A 35 -38.25 -19.90 -5.73
N ILE A 36 -37.85 -18.85 -5.02
CA ILE A 36 -36.92 -18.92 -3.89
C ILE A 36 -37.67 -18.47 -2.64
N LEU A 37 -37.56 -19.26 -1.58
CA LEU A 37 -38.08 -18.89 -0.27
C LEU A 37 -37.11 -17.89 0.37
N THR A 38 -37.59 -16.71 0.76
CA THR A 38 -36.78 -15.75 1.51
C THR A 38 -36.60 -16.20 2.96
N ASP A 39 -35.68 -15.59 3.70
CA ASP A 39 -35.52 -15.84 5.14
C ASP A 39 -36.78 -15.52 5.96
N ALA A 40 -37.68 -14.68 5.41
CA ALA A 40 -38.98 -14.37 5.99
C ALA A 40 -40.05 -15.44 5.69
N GLY A 41 -39.71 -16.49 4.94
CA GLY A 41 -40.64 -17.55 4.51
C GLY A 41 -41.55 -17.14 3.34
N GLU A 42 -41.30 -16.00 2.69
CA GLU A 42 -42.06 -15.55 1.53
C GLU A 42 -41.55 -16.24 0.27
N CYS A 43 -42.47 -16.71 -0.58
CA CYS A 43 -42.11 -17.23 -1.88
C CYS A 43 -41.96 -16.08 -2.89
N VAL A 44 -40.74 -15.90 -3.41
CA VAL A 44 -40.45 -14.95 -4.48
C VAL A 44 -40.19 -15.72 -5.76
N ALA A 45 -40.78 -15.30 -6.89
CA ALA A 45 -40.52 -15.94 -8.17
C ALA A 45 -39.01 -15.93 -8.49
N LYS A 46 -38.52 -16.96 -9.20
CA LYS A 46 -37.13 -16.96 -9.68
C LYS A 46 -36.91 -15.76 -10.59
N CYS A 47 -35.74 -15.14 -10.44
CA CYS A 47 -35.26 -14.09 -11.31
C CYS A 47 -35.19 -14.62 -12.75
N ASP A 48 -35.66 -13.79 -13.67
CA ASP A 48 -35.75 -14.10 -15.10
C ASP A 48 -34.84 -13.10 -15.84
N PRO A 49 -33.68 -13.54 -16.37
CA PRO A 49 -32.72 -12.64 -16.99
C PRO A 49 -33.32 -11.85 -18.15
N SER A 50 -34.33 -12.38 -18.85
CA SER A 50 -35.00 -11.69 -19.96
C SER A 50 -35.81 -10.46 -19.52
N LYS A 51 -36.10 -10.35 -18.20
CA LYS A 51 -36.79 -9.21 -17.59
C LYS A 51 -35.82 -8.22 -16.94
N CYS A 52 -34.55 -8.59 -16.80
CA CYS A 52 -33.54 -7.65 -16.35
C CYS A 52 -33.27 -6.59 -17.43
N LYS A 53 -32.72 -5.43 -17.02
CA LYS A 53 -32.25 -4.43 -17.99
C LYS A 53 -31.11 -4.99 -18.83
N ALA A 54 -30.84 -4.39 -19.99
CA ALA A 54 -29.68 -4.77 -20.80
C ALA A 54 -28.39 -4.70 -19.96
N ASN A 55 -27.51 -5.70 -20.12
CA ASN A 55 -26.27 -5.92 -19.34
C ASN A 55 -26.46 -6.26 -17.86
N ASN A 56 -27.69 -6.55 -17.43
CA ASN A 56 -27.94 -7.11 -16.11
C ASN A 56 -28.18 -8.62 -16.21
N THR A 57 -27.78 -9.35 -15.16
CA THR A 57 -28.06 -10.77 -15.01
C THR A 57 -28.60 -11.07 -13.60
N CYS A 58 -29.04 -12.31 -13.38
CA CYS A 58 -29.57 -12.77 -12.11
C CYS A 58 -28.45 -13.34 -11.23
N VAL A 59 -28.26 -12.73 -10.06
CA VAL A 59 -27.40 -13.25 -8.98
C VAL A 59 -28.17 -13.17 -7.67
N ASN A 60 -28.25 -14.28 -6.95
CA ASN A 60 -29.00 -14.39 -5.69
C ASN A 60 -30.45 -13.87 -5.84
N ASN A 61 -31.10 -14.26 -6.93
CA ASN A 61 -32.47 -13.90 -7.30
C ASN A 61 -32.72 -12.40 -7.55
N LYS A 62 -31.68 -11.62 -7.83
CA LYS A 62 -31.79 -10.18 -8.08
C LYS A 62 -31.11 -9.83 -9.41
N CYS A 63 -31.75 -8.94 -10.18
CA CYS A 63 -31.10 -8.35 -11.34
C CYS A 63 -29.97 -7.43 -10.89
N VAL A 64 -28.73 -7.81 -11.18
CA VAL A 64 -27.51 -7.03 -10.89
C VAL A 64 -26.82 -6.67 -12.20
N LEU A 65 -26.07 -5.58 -12.23
CA LEU A 65 -25.31 -5.13 -13.41
C LEU A 65 -24.03 -5.98 -13.52
N GLU A 66 -23.83 -6.68 -14.64
CA GLU A 66 -22.55 -7.34 -14.93
C GLU A 66 -21.50 -6.27 -15.25
N CYS A 67 -20.28 -6.47 -14.76
CA CYS A 67 -19.19 -5.52 -14.94
C CYS A 67 -17.89 -6.27 -15.28
N THR A 68 -17.00 -5.58 -15.97
CA THR A 68 -15.61 -5.99 -16.24
C THR A 68 -14.61 -5.10 -15.52
N ALA A 69 -15.06 -3.96 -15.00
CA ALA A 69 -14.26 -2.99 -14.24
C ALA A 69 -15.17 -2.22 -13.27
N HIS A 70 -14.61 -1.75 -12.15
CA HIS A 70 -15.35 -0.97 -11.14
C HIS A 70 -15.86 0.37 -11.66
N SER A 71 -15.21 0.95 -12.67
CA SER A 71 -15.66 2.17 -13.36
C SER A 71 -17.01 2.02 -14.07
N GLN A 72 -17.49 0.79 -14.28
CA GLN A 72 -18.83 0.51 -14.82
C GLN A 72 -19.92 0.49 -13.74
N CYS A 73 -19.54 0.47 -12.46
CA CYS A 73 -20.44 0.50 -11.33
C CYS A 73 -20.73 1.93 -10.86
N LYS A 74 -21.73 2.10 -9.99
CA LYS A 74 -22.01 3.42 -9.41
C LYS A 74 -20.85 3.84 -8.49
N PRO A 75 -20.15 4.95 -8.77
CA PRO A 75 -18.99 5.35 -7.99
C PRO A 75 -19.36 5.58 -6.51
N TYR A 76 -18.43 5.23 -5.61
CA TYR A 76 -18.52 5.34 -4.14
C TYR A 76 -19.58 4.48 -3.43
N ILE A 77 -20.46 3.77 -4.15
CA ILE A 77 -21.55 2.98 -3.55
C ILE A 77 -21.52 1.53 -4.02
N GLN A 78 -20.85 1.24 -5.14
CA GLN A 78 -20.79 -0.08 -5.72
C GLN A 78 -19.38 -0.46 -6.14
N GLN A 79 -19.06 -1.76 -5.98
CA GLN A 79 -17.84 -2.40 -6.45
C GLN A 79 -18.17 -3.53 -7.41
N CYS A 80 -17.29 -3.77 -8.38
CA CYS A 80 -17.32 -4.90 -9.30
C CYS A 80 -16.72 -6.14 -8.62
N LEU A 81 -17.56 -6.98 -8.02
CA LEU A 81 -17.13 -8.12 -7.22
C LEU A 81 -17.46 -9.46 -7.89
N PRO A 82 -16.64 -10.52 -7.68
CA PRO A 82 -16.95 -11.86 -8.14
C PRO A 82 -18.30 -12.37 -7.63
N ALA A 83 -19.06 -13.04 -8.50
CA ALA A 83 -20.34 -13.66 -8.20
C ALA A 83 -20.59 -14.89 -9.10
N LYS A 84 -21.64 -15.66 -8.79
CA LYS A 84 -22.14 -16.74 -9.63
C LYS A 84 -23.51 -16.39 -10.21
N GLU A 85 -23.65 -16.55 -11.52
CA GLU A 85 -24.91 -16.36 -12.23
C GLU A 85 -25.90 -17.49 -11.89
N ASP A 86 -27.15 -17.14 -11.52
CA ASP A 86 -28.13 -18.08 -10.97
C ASP A 86 -28.56 -19.19 -11.95
N ASP A 87 -28.57 -18.92 -13.26
CA ASP A 87 -29.07 -19.86 -14.27
C ASP A 87 -27.98 -20.73 -14.89
N THR A 88 -26.79 -20.16 -15.10
CA THR A 88 -25.70 -20.84 -15.80
C THR A 88 -24.64 -21.39 -14.83
N GLY A 89 -24.58 -20.87 -13.60
CA GLY A 89 -23.50 -21.11 -12.66
C GLY A 89 -22.15 -20.50 -13.06
N ARG A 90 -22.13 -19.65 -14.11
CA ARG A 90 -20.92 -18.98 -14.61
C ARG A 90 -20.36 -18.04 -13.56
N ASP A 91 -19.04 -18.06 -13.40
CA ASP A 91 -18.32 -17.05 -12.62
C ASP A 91 -18.30 -15.73 -13.40
N ILE A 92 -18.83 -14.69 -12.78
CA ILE A 92 -18.98 -13.35 -13.35
C ILE A 92 -18.53 -12.31 -12.33
N PHE A 93 -18.43 -11.06 -12.76
CA PHE A 93 -18.30 -9.93 -11.85
C PHE A 93 -19.55 -9.06 -11.95
N VAL A 94 -20.03 -8.57 -10.81
CA VAL A 94 -21.25 -7.77 -10.73
C VAL A 94 -21.10 -6.58 -9.80
N CYS A 95 -21.79 -5.50 -10.14
CA CYS A 95 -21.85 -4.31 -9.30
C CYS A 95 -22.68 -4.59 -8.05
N THR A 96 -21.98 -4.77 -6.93
CA THR A 96 -22.57 -5.01 -5.62
C THR A 96 -22.49 -3.75 -4.79
N ASN A 97 -23.56 -3.41 -4.06
CA ASN A 97 -23.48 -2.35 -3.08
C ASN A 97 -22.51 -2.79 -1.98
N THR A 98 -21.36 -2.15 -1.94
CA THR A 98 -20.43 -2.28 -0.82
C THR A 98 -20.57 -1.05 0.05
N PRO A 99 -20.14 -1.11 1.32
CA PRO A 99 -19.81 0.11 2.03
C PRO A 99 -18.94 1.00 1.13
N PRO A 100 -19.09 2.33 1.20
CA PRO A 100 -18.17 3.22 0.51
C PRO A 100 -16.74 2.79 0.83
N VAL A 101 -15.90 2.68 -0.20
CA VAL A 101 -14.48 2.41 0.02
C VAL A 101 -13.95 3.58 0.83
N GLU A 102 -13.48 3.30 2.04
CA GLU A 102 -12.93 4.33 2.89
C GLU A 102 -11.50 4.64 2.41
N ILE A 103 -11.03 5.85 2.71
CA ILE A 103 -9.65 6.22 2.44
C ILE A 103 -8.74 5.22 3.18
N GLY A 104 -7.71 4.73 2.50
CA GLY A 104 -6.78 3.74 3.05
C GLY A 104 -7.31 2.30 3.07
N ASP A 105 -8.40 1.99 2.37
CA ASP A 105 -8.76 0.62 2.03
C ASP A 105 -7.88 0.11 0.86
N PRO A 106 -7.42 -1.15 0.91
CA PRO A 106 -6.58 -1.71 -0.15
C PRO A 106 -7.36 -1.83 -1.46
N CYS A 107 -6.66 -1.66 -2.60
CA CYS A 107 -7.19 -1.87 -3.95
C CYS A 107 -7.02 -3.34 -4.35
N PRO A 108 -8.07 -4.18 -4.34
CA PRO A 108 -7.89 -5.63 -4.50
C PRO A 108 -7.28 -6.09 -5.85
N ASN A 109 -7.42 -5.30 -6.90
CA ASN A 109 -6.94 -5.53 -8.26
C ASN A 109 -6.00 -4.40 -8.74
N GLY A 110 -5.52 -3.55 -7.83
CA GLY A 110 -4.55 -2.48 -8.09
C GLY A 110 -4.98 -1.35 -9.04
N ASN A 111 -6.20 -1.35 -9.57
CA ASN A 111 -6.62 -0.41 -10.63
C ASN A 111 -8.07 0.06 -10.54
N GLU A 112 -8.77 -0.25 -9.44
CA GLU A 112 -10.24 -0.19 -9.43
C GLU A 112 -10.81 1.16 -9.05
N CYS A 113 -9.98 2.10 -8.64
CA CYS A 113 -10.45 3.40 -8.20
C CYS A 113 -9.96 4.46 -9.17
N THR A 114 -10.77 4.62 -10.21
CA THR A 114 -10.47 5.38 -11.42
C THR A 114 -10.38 6.90 -11.24
N GLU A 115 -10.53 7.45 -10.03
CA GLU A 115 -10.29 8.88 -9.73
C GLU A 115 -9.63 9.15 -8.36
N THR A 116 -9.52 8.15 -7.47
CA THR A 116 -9.08 8.31 -6.07
C THR A 116 -8.20 7.16 -5.59
N CYS A 117 -7.52 6.45 -6.48
CA CYS A 117 -6.48 5.50 -6.09
C CYS A 117 -5.16 5.90 -6.72
N ALA A 118 -4.15 5.96 -5.87
CA ALA A 118 -2.79 5.93 -6.32
C ALA A 118 -2.35 4.46 -6.17
N ALA A 119 -2.17 3.79 -7.31
CA ALA A 119 -1.43 2.54 -7.39
C ALA A 119 0.05 2.92 -7.51
N TRP A 120 0.91 2.43 -6.63
CA TRP A 120 2.24 2.99 -6.42
C TRP A 120 3.31 2.22 -7.19
N ASP A 121 3.25 0.90 -7.16
CA ASP A 121 4.20 0.00 -7.86
C ASP A 121 3.58 -0.66 -9.11
N GLY A 122 2.57 -0.02 -9.69
CA GLY A 122 1.83 -0.50 -10.86
C GLY A 122 0.63 -1.40 -10.52
N PRO A 123 0.03 -2.05 -11.53
CA PRO A 123 -1.26 -2.75 -11.41
C PRO A 123 -1.26 -4.01 -10.51
N ALA A 124 -0.16 -4.31 -9.83
CA ALA A 124 0.00 -5.45 -8.91
C ALA A 124 0.47 -5.03 -7.50
N ASP A 125 0.46 -3.74 -7.21
CA ASP A 125 0.88 -3.22 -5.91
C ASP A 125 -0.14 -3.61 -4.84
N THR A 126 0.27 -4.52 -3.95
CA THR A 126 -0.56 -4.98 -2.83
C THR A 126 -0.76 -3.91 -1.75
N ASP A 127 0.03 -2.84 -1.80
CA ASP A 127 -0.05 -1.68 -0.93
C ASP A 127 -0.79 -0.50 -1.61
N ALA A 128 -1.42 -0.72 -2.78
CA ALA A 128 -2.31 0.26 -3.38
C ALA A 128 -3.52 0.51 -2.46
N TYR A 129 -3.87 1.78 -2.23
CA TYR A 129 -5.03 2.16 -1.43
C TYR A 129 -5.78 3.37 -2.00
N CYS A 130 -7.07 3.46 -1.66
CA CYS A 130 -7.87 4.64 -1.93
C CYS A 130 -7.32 5.86 -1.20
N SER A 131 -6.93 6.89 -1.94
CA SER A 131 -6.44 8.16 -1.39
C SER A 131 -7.02 9.37 -2.12
N ILE A 132 -7.11 10.48 -1.41
CA ILE A 132 -7.45 11.78 -1.95
C ILE A 132 -6.15 12.53 -2.21
N TYR A 133 -6.02 13.18 -3.36
CA TYR A 133 -4.88 14.05 -3.61
C TYR A 133 -4.93 15.28 -2.72
N CYS A 134 -3.78 15.66 -2.17
CA CYS A 134 -3.65 16.77 -1.26
C CYS A 134 -2.42 17.61 -1.62
N SER A 135 -2.43 18.86 -1.17
CA SER A 135 -1.27 19.76 -1.20
C SER A 135 -0.71 19.97 0.21
N GLU A 136 -1.56 19.89 1.23
CA GLU A 136 -1.23 20.03 2.65
C GLU A 136 -2.10 19.15 3.55
N ASP A 137 -1.69 18.95 4.80
CA ASP A 137 -2.42 18.12 5.79
C ASP A 137 -3.87 18.56 5.99
N ALA A 138 -4.18 19.85 5.82
CA ALA A 138 -5.52 20.40 5.97
C ALA A 138 -6.50 19.94 4.87
N ASP A 139 -5.98 19.47 3.73
CA ASP A 139 -6.77 18.89 2.65
C ASP A 139 -7.25 17.47 3.00
N CYS A 140 -6.64 16.84 4.02
CA CYS A 140 -6.93 15.48 4.41
C CYS A 140 -7.94 15.39 5.57
N PRO A 141 -8.80 14.35 5.60
CA PRO A 141 -9.70 14.12 6.73
C PRO A 141 -8.92 13.94 8.05
N GLY A 142 -9.58 14.19 9.18
CA GLY A 142 -8.98 14.00 10.50
C GLY A 142 -8.41 12.59 10.66
N GLY A 143 -7.19 12.48 11.19
CA GLY A 143 -6.44 11.23 11.32
C GLY A 143 -5.65 10.80 10.07
N TYR A 144 -5.69 11.60 9.00
CA TYR A 144 -4.83 11.48 7.84
C TYR A 144 -3.79 12.61 7.81
N GLU A 145 -2.70 12.41 7.06
CA GLU A 145 -1.72 13.44 6.73
C GLU A 145 -1.49 13.46 5.21
N CYS A 146 -1.06 14.61 4.70
CA CYS A 146 -0.66 14.74 3.32
C CYS A 146 0.81 14.34 3.18
N ILE A 147 1.02 13.18 2.59
CA ILE A 147 2.37 12.69 2.28
C ILE A 147 2.64 12.82 0.79
N TYR A 148 3.91 12.93 0.42
CA TYR A 148 4.32 12.91 -0.98
C TYR A 148 4.84 11.53 -1.35
N ARG A 149 4.51 11.09 -2.57
CA ARG A 149 4.89 9.79 -3.12
C ARG A 149 5.29 9.96 -4.55
N ARG A 150 6.22 9.13 -5.02
CA ARG A 150 6.65 9.13 -6.41
C ARG A 150 5.46 8.95 -7.32
N ASP A 151 5.47 9.74 -8.37
CA ASP A 151 4.51 9.73 -9.44
C ASP A 151 5.25 9.31 -10.73
N PRO A 152 4.72 8.32 -11.48
CA PRO A 152 5.40 7.81 -12.66
C PRO A 152 5.41 8.79 -13.83
N HIS A 153 4.67 9.90 -13.78
CA HIS A 153 4.65 10.86 -14.87
C HIS A 153 6.01 11.53 -15.07
N ALA A 154 6.36 11.76 -16.33
CA ALA A 154 7.48 12.63 -16.68
C ALA A 154 7.12 14.11 -16.46
N LEU A 155 8.14 14.94 -16.23
CA LEU A 155 8.01 16.40 -16.29
C LEU A 155 8.26 16.85 -17.74
N CYS A 156 7.29 17.51 -18.39
CA CYS A 156 7.32 17.75 -19.84
C CYS A 156 8.56 18.50 -20.37
N GLU A 157 9.23 19.27 -19.53
CA GLU A 157 10.33 20.17 -19.90
C GLU A 157 11.70 19.66 -19.42
N GLU A 158 11.77 18.47 -18.81
CA GLU A 158 13.00 17.89 -18.27
C GLU A 158 13.19 16.44 -18.76
N GLU A 159 14.13 16.24 -19.68
CA GLU A 159 14.48 14.91 -20.20
C GLU A 159 15.05 14.01 -19.10
N GLY A 160 14.54 12.79 -19.01
CA GLY A 160 15.01 11.78 -18.04
C GLY A 160 14.45 11.94 -16.63
N PHE A 161 13.60 12.94 -16.37
CA PHE A 161 12.91 13.13 -15.10
C PHE A 161 11.53 12.44 -15.09
N GLY A 162 11.27 11.60 -14.09
CA GLY A 162 10.06 10.75 -14.06
C GLY A 162 10.03 9.69 -15.17
N ASN A 163 8.90 8.97 -15.28
CA ASN A 163 8.62 7.93 -16.27
C ASN A 163 9.81 7.01 -16.60
N ASN A 164 10.34 6.37 -15.57
CA ASN A 164 11.51 5.51 -15.67
C ASN A 164 11.41 4.39 -14.61
N PRO A 165 12.22 3.32 -14.71
CA PRO A 165 12.12 2.19 -13.79
C PRO A 165 12.26 2.52 -12.30
N PHE A 166 12.87 3.66 -11.96
CA PHE A 166 13.00 4.12 -10.57
C PHE A 166 11.74 4.84 -10.06
N CYS A 167 11.10 5.66 -10.90
CA CYS A 167 9.88 6.40 -10.57
C CYS A 167 8.57 5.64 -10.84
N GLY A 168 8.67 4.50 -11.54
CA GLY A 168 7.55 3.86 -12.21
C GLY A 168 7.40 4.37 -13.66
N GLU A 169 6.77 3.56 -14.50
CA GLU A 169 6.53 3.87 -15.91
C GLU A 169 5.03 4.05 -16.16
N THR A 170 4.68 5.00 -17.04
CA THR A 170 3.31 5.29 -17.45
C THR A 170 3.26 5.72 -18.92
N ASP A 171 2.16 5.38 -19.59
CA ASP A 171 1.82 5.88 -20.93
C ASP A 171 1.03 7.21 -20.88
N GLU A 172 0.74 7.71 -19.67
CA GLU A 172 0.03 8.97 -19.48
C GLU A 172 0.90 10.18 -19.93
N PRO A 173 0.29 11.25 -20.49
CA PRO A 173 1.03 12.43 -20.92
C PRO A 173 1.83 13.04 -19.77
N CYS A 174 3.04 13.54 -20.05
CA CYS A 174 3.84 14.26 -19.07
C CYS A 174 3.08 15.41 -18.38
N VAL A 175 3.47 15.76 -17.16
CA VAL A 175 2.90 16.88 -16.40
C VAL A 175 3.66 18.17 -16.75
N PRO A 176 2.98 19.26 -17.16
CA PRO A 176 3.63 20.54 -17.42
C PRO A 176 4.18 21.18 -16.15
N LYS A 177 5.36 21.81 -16.23
CA LYS A 177 5.97 22.51 -15.08
C LYS A 177 5.05 23.58 -14.48
N ALA A 178 4.29 24.29 -15.32
CA ALA A 178 3.32 25.29 -14.88
C ALA A 178 2.20 24.71 -13.99
N GLN A 179 1.85 23.43 -14.16
CA GLN A 179 0.89 22.75 -13.29
C GLN A 179 1.52 22.40 -11.93
N VAL A 180 2.78 21.94 -11.93
CA VAL A 180 3.52 21.61 -10.70
C VAL A 180 3.77 22.86 -9.85
N ASP A 181 4.13 23.98 -10.48
CA ASP A 181 4.43 25.24 -9.80
C ASP A 181 3.17 26.03 -9.39
N ALA A 182 1.97 25.55 -9.72
CA ALA A 182 0.71 26.23 -9.40
C ALA A 182 0.44 26.24 -7.87
N PRO A 183 -0.08 27.34 -7.29
CA PRO A 183 -0.52 27.34 -5.90
C PRO A 183 -1.60 26.28 -5.65
N GLY A 184 -1.42 25.48 -4.59
CA GLY A 184 -2.32 24.35 -4.28
C GLY A 184 -2.14 23.14 -5.20
N SER A 185 -1.07 23.11 -6.01
CA SER A 185 -0.68 21.92 -6.75
C SER A 185 -0.53 20.73 -5.79
N THR A 186 -1.07 19.59 -6.21
CA THR A 186 -0.84 18.31 -5.54
C THR A 186 0.49 17.70 -5.97
N PHE A 187 1.23 18.30 -6.89
CA PHE A 187 2.53 17.84 -7.34
C PHE A 187 3.67 18.63 -6.68
N LYS A 188 4.78 17.93 -6.42
CA LYS A 188 6.08 18.49 -6.08
C LYS A 188 7.17 17.89 -6.96
N ILE A 189 8.26 18.63 -7.13
CA ILE A 189 9.47 18.14 -7.79
C ILE A 189 10.33 17.46 -6.71
N GLY A 190 10.43 16.12 -6.77
CA GLY A 190 11.39 15.36 -5.99
C GLY A 190 12.77 15.34 -6.65
N THR A 191 13.68 14.50 -6.14
CA THR A 191 15.07 14.45 -6.66
C THR A 191 15.13 13.91 -8.09
N TYR A 192 14.36 12.86 -8.40
CA TYR A 192 14.37 12.19 -9.72
C TYR A 192 12.98 11.99 -10.33
N CYS A 193 11.94 12.13 -9.49
CA CYS A 193 10.57 11.82 -9.83
C CYS A 193 9.69 13.03 -9.49
N LEU A 194 8.60 13.19 -10.23
CA LEU A 194 7.49 13.97 -9.70
C LEU A 194 6.99 13.25 -8.47
N GLU A 195 6.53 14.01 -7.49
CA GLU A 195 5.82 13.47 -6.35
C GLU A 195 4.41 14.01 -6.32
N ARG A 196 3.43 13.17 -6.02
CA ARG A 196 2.04 13.56 -5.82
C ARG A 196 1.67 13.43 -4.35
N GLY A 197 1.07 14.49 -3.82
CA GLY A 197 0.52 14.58 -2.48
C GLY A 197 -0.76 13.75 -2.39
N VAL A 198 -0.81 12.89 -1.40
CA VAL A 198 -1.88 11.91 -1.16
C VAL A 198 -2.17 11.79 0.33
N CYS A 199 -3.45 11.69 0.68
CA CYS A 199 -3.88 11.51 2.06
C CYS A 199 -3.64 10.07 2.53
N MET A 200 -2.77 9.91 3.52
CA MET A 200 -2.53 8.64 4.20
C MET A 200 -2.97 8.68 5.65
N LYS A 201 -3.38 7.53 6.17
CA LYS A 201 -3.55 7.33 7.62
C LYS A 201 -2.26 7.73 8.33
N LYS A 202 -2.37 8.49 9.42
CA LYS A 202 -1.22 8.80 10.26
C LYS A 202 -0.64 7.49 10.81
N THR A 203 0.66 7.34 10.68
CA THR A 203 1.47 6.21 11.15
C THR A 203 2.45 6.69 12.21
N GLN A 204 3.36 5.81 12.66
CA GLN A 204 4.45 6.25 13.53
C GLN A 204 5.23 7.38 12.85
N CYS A 205 5.64 8.39 13.62
CA CYS A 205 6.31 9.59 13.14
C CYS A 205 5.45 10.59 12.31
N SER A 206 4.15 10.39 12.20
CA SER A 206 3.22 11.40 11.66
C SER A 206 3.07 12.59 12.62
N PRO A 207 3.09 13.86 12.17
CA PRO A 207 2.88 15.00 13.03
C PRO A 207 1.47 14.97 13.62
N CYS A 208 1.32 15.42 14.87
CA CYS A 208 0.03 15.41 15.55
C CYS A 208 -0.12 16.58 16.52
N GLN A 209 -1.36 17.01 16.75
CA GLN A 209 -1.71 18.00 17.77
C GLN A 209 -2.33 17.33 19.00
N SER A 210 -3.00 16.20 18.83
CA SER A 210 -3.68 15.45 19.88
C SER A 210 -3.70 13.95 19.61
N ASP A 211 -4.05 13.14 20.62
CA ASP A 211 -4.18 11.69 20.48
C ASP A 211 -5.26 11.28 19.47
N VAL A 212 -6.24 12.17 19.19
CA VAL A 212 -7.29 11.93 18.18
C VAL A 212 -6.69 11.85 16.78
N ASP A 213 -5.61 12.58 16.50
CA ASP A 213 -4.95 12.53 15.19
C ASP A 213 -4.30 11.17 14.94
N CYS A 214 -3.90 10.47 16.00
CA CYS A 214 -3.28 9.15 15.94
C CYS A 214 -4.27 8.00 16.13
N SER A 215 -5.58 8.28 16.18
CA SER A 215 -6.59 7.32 16.66
C SER A 215 -6.94 6.18 15.70
N TYR A 216 -6.50 6.26 14.43
CA TYR A 216 -6.69 5.19 13.45
C TYR A 216 -5.96 3.90 13.82
N ASP A 217 -4.83 4.01 14.51
CA ASP A 217 -4.15 2.88 15.11
C ASP A 217 -4.30 2.99 16.64
N PRO A 218 -4.96 2.03 17.31
CA PRO A 218 -5.16 2.08 18.76
C PRO A 218 -3.85 2.06 19.56
N ASN A 219 -2.73 1.67 18.94
CA ASN A 219 -1.42 1.66 19.56
C ASN A 219 -0.62 2.95 19.34
N LEU A 220 -1.06 3.85 18.47
CA LEU A 220 -0.41 5.15 18.29
C LEU A 220 -0.93 6.16 19.30
N THR A 221 -0.06 7.07 19.72
CA THR A 221 -0.40 8.12 20.66
C THR A 221 0.44 9.37 20.39
N CYS A 222 -0.15 10.56 20.52
CA CYS A 222 0.55 11.80 20.19
C CYS A 222 1.49 12.21 21.32
N ARG A 223 2.79 12.20 21.05
CA ARG A 223 3.85 12.45 22.04
C ARG A 223 4.90 13.40 21.51
N TYR A 224 5.56 14.09 22.43
CA TYR A 224 6.73 14.89 22.09
C TYR A 224 7.90 13.96 21.83
N ILE A 225 8.52 14.09 20.66
CA ILE A 225 9.80 13.43 20.35
C ILE A 225 10.99 14.30 20.81
N ASN A 226 10.81 15.62 20.78
CA ASN A 226 11.75 16.61 21.31
C ASN A 226 10.97 17.79 21.93
N GLU A 227 11.65 18.87 22.32
CA GLU A 227 11.03 20.03 22.99
C GLU A 227 9.95 20.76 22.14
N SER A 228 9.96 20.57 20.82
CA SER A 228 9.16 21.37 19.89
C SER A 228 8.24 20.56 18.98
N GLU A 229 8.51 19.27 18.80
CA GLU A 229 7.85 18.44 17.81
C GLU A 229 7.00 17.35 18.47
N ARG A 230 5.75 17.23 18.00
CA ARG A 230 4.81 16.19 18.42
C ARG A 230 4.49 15.27 17.26
N VAL A 231 4.62 13.98 17.51
CA VAL A 231 4.40 12.92 16.53
C VAL A 231 3.60 11.77 17.13
N CYS A 232 2.95 11.00 16.27
CA CYS A 232 2.33 9.74 16.64
C CYS A 232 3.44 8.71 16.93
N LEU A 233 3.51 8.20 18.16
CA LEU A 233 4.43 7.13 18.56
C LEU A 233 3.66 5.88 18.94
N HIS A 234 4.19 4.72 18.56
CA HIS A 234 3.63 3.43 18.94
C HIS A 234 3.94 3.15 20.41
N ARG A 235 3.01 2.51 21.13
CA ARG A 235 3.23 2.04 22.50
C ARG A 235 4.09 0.78 22.49
N CYS A 236 4.92 0.62 23.52
CA CYS A 236 5.76 -0.56 23.69
C CYS A 236 5.94 -0.90 25.17
N SER A 237 6.28 -2.16 25.42
CA SER A 237 6.75 -2.65 26.72
C SER A 237 8.25 -3.01 26.70
N GLN A 238 8.78 -3.31 25.51
CA GLN A 238 10.17 -3.69 25.25
C GLN A 238 10.56 -3.35 23.80
N ASP A 239 11.86 -3.29 23.50
CA ASP A 239 12.37 -2.87 22.18
C ASP A 239 11.84 -3.73 21.02
N SER A 240 11.59 -5.02 21.23
CA SER A 240 11.04 -5.91 20.20
C SER A 240 9.60 -5.60 19.81
N ASP A 241 8.91 -4.74 20.57
CA ASP A 241 7.56 -4.28 20.22
C ASP A 241 7.62 -3.11 19.21
N CYS A 242 8.81 -2.54 19.00
CA CYS A 242 9.05 -1.43 18.09
C CYS A 242 9.49 -1.93 16.71
N ALA A 243 9.18 -1.15 15.68
CA ALA A 243 9.71 -1.39 14.35
C ALA A 243 11.24 -1.25 14.33
N ALA A 244 11.86 -1.83 13.31
CA ALA A 244 13.27 -1.57 13.00
C ALA A 244 13.54 -0.07 12.99
N GLY A 245 14.65 0.35 13.59
CA GLY A 245 15.03 1.76 13.69
C GLY A 245 14.47 2.52 14.91
N ALA A 246 13.81 1.84 15.86
CA ALA A 246 13.28 2.45 17.08
C ALA A 246 13.58 1.65 18.36
N SER A 247 13.72 2.34 19.50
CA SER A 247 13.85 1.79 20.86
C SER A 247 12.61 2.06 21.70
N CYS A 248 12.35 1.19 22.68
CA CYS A 248 11.26 1.39 23.62
C CYS A 248 11.71 2.25 24.80
N GLU A 249 11.31 3.52 24.79
CA GLU A 249 11.67 4.50 25.82
C GLU A 249 10.43 5.10 26.45
N GLY A 250 10.34 5.04 27.79
CA GLY A 250 9.18 5.56 28.51
C GLY A 250 7.84 4.93 28.12
N GLY A 251 7.85 3.73 27.54
CA GLY A 251 6.67 3.01 27.05
C GLY A 251 6.21 3.39 25.63
N PHE A 252 7.04 4.10 24.86
CA PHE A 252 6.79 4.45 23.47
C PHE A 252 8.00 4.15 22.59
N CYS A 253 7.77 3.86 21.31
CA CYS A 253 8.82 3.59 20.34
C CYS A 253 9.40 4.90 19.82
N PHE A 254 10.58 5.29 20.30
CA PHE A 254 11.32 6.46 19.82
C PHE A 254 12.28 6.02 18.70
N PRO A 255 12.35 6.74 17.57
CA PRO A 255 13.33 6.44 16.54
C PRO A 255 14.75 6.70 17.07
N TYR A 256 15.74 5.89 16.69
CA TYR A 256 17.12 6.01 17.19
C TYR A 256 17.78 7.37 16.91
N GLY A 257 17.30 8.09 15.90
CA GLY A 257 17.79 9.43 15.56
C GLY A 257 17.16 10.57 16.36
N ASP A 258 16.27 10.28 17.33
CA ASP A 258 15.45 11.27 18.07
C ASP A 258 14.68 12.25 17.16
N THR A 259 14.52 11.90 15.89
CA THR A 259 13.80 12.69 14.88
C THR A 259 13.08 11.76 13.92
N CYS A 260 11.91 12.22 13.50
CA CYS A 260 11.08 11.58 12.50
C CYS A 260 11.37 12.10 11.08
N LYS A 261 12.05 13.23 10.96
CA LYS A 261 12.50 13.83 9.71
C LYS A 261 13.93 14.31 9.88
N GLY A 262 14.84 13.71 9.12
CA GLY A 262 16.25 14.03 9.15
C GLY A 262 16.56 15.31 8.37
N ASN A 263 17.86 15.58 8.20
CA ASN A 263 18.36 16.72 7.44
C ASN A 263 18.35 16.49 5.92
N GLY A 264 17.89 15.33 5.46
CA GLY A 264 17.86 14.93 4.06
C GLY A 264 19.19 14.44 3.48
N GLU A 265 20.23 14.27 4.29
CA GLU A 265 21.51 13.66 3.89
C GLU A 265 21.43 12.13 3.89
N PHE A 266 22.50 11.44 3.45
CA PHE A 266 22.56 9.99 3.49
C PHE A 266 22.20 9.45 4.88
N CYS A 267 21.34 8.44 4.94
CA CYS A 267 20.86 7.81 6.17
C CYS A 267 20.00 8.68 7.10
N SER A 268 19.59 9.88 6.67
CA SER A 268 18.59 10.65 7.40
C SER A 268 17.18 10.06 7.23
N PRO A 269 16.36 10.01 8.29
CA PRO A 269 14.99 9.53 8.18
C PRO A 269 14.18 10.44 7.27
N CYS A 270 13.30 9.84 6.47
CA CYS A 270 12.52 10.55 5.46
C CYS A 270 11.13 9.94 5.34
N LYS A 271 10.15 10.71 4.85
CA LYS A 271 8.83 10.19 4.49
C LYS A 271 8.64 10.06 2.99
N SER A 272 9.35 10.90 2.24
CA SER A 272 9.24 11.12 0.80
C SER A 272 10.54 11.71 0.24
N ASP A 273 10.71 11.72 -1.09
CA ASP A 273 11.93 12.23 -1.72
C ASP A 273 12.10 13.73 -1.47
N VAL A 274 11.02 14.50 -1.26
CA VAL A 274 11.11 15.91 -0.84
C VAL A 274 11.73 16.12 0.54
N ASP A 275 11.88 15.09 1.36
CA ASP A 275 12.60 15.18 2.63
C ASP A 275 14.11 14.96 2.45
N CYS A 276 14.53 14.51 1.26
CA CYS A 276 15.92 14.25 0.92
C CYS A 276 16.52 15.39 0.11
N THR A 277 17.80 15.65 0.34
CA THR A 277 18.57 16.61 -0.46
C THR A 277 19.21 15.86 -1.64
N PRO A 278 19.21 16.40 -2.87
CA PRO A 278 19.91 15.77 -3.98
C PRO A 278 21.39 15.50 -3.63
N PRO A 279 21.96 14.34 -4.02
CA PRO A 279 21.40 13.32 -4.92
C PRO A 279 20.55 12.24 -4.22
N TYR A 280 20.18 12.42 -2.96
CA TYR A 280 19.47 11.41 -2.18
C TYR A 280 17.99 11.34 -2.51
N ALA A 281 17.40 10.15 -2.39
CA ALA A 281 15.98 9.87 -2.48
C ALA A 281 15.56 9.00 -1.29
N CYS A 282 14.29 9.08 -0.91
CA CYS A 282 13.78 8.38 0.25
C CYS A 282 13.44 6.94 -0.10
N TYR A 283 14.13 5.99 0.52
CA TYR A 283 13.89 4.57 0.30
C TYR A 283 13.36 3.90 1.55
N SER A 284 12.38 3.02 1.36
CA SER A 284 11.97 2.07 2.38
C SER A 284 13.08 1.05 2.61
N LEU A 285 13.54 0.98 3.83
CA LEU A 285 14.39 -0.10 4.31
C LEU A 285 13.47 -1.25 4.72
N HIS A 286 14.02 -2.43 5.00
CA HIS A 286 13.20 -3.56 5.44
C HIS A 286 12.30 -3.17 6.63
N GLY A 287 10.99 -3.35 6.47
CA GLY A 287 9.99 -2.93 7.45
C GLY A 287 9.41 -1.55 7.14
N SER A 288 9.18 -0.74 8.18
CA SER A 288 8.61 0.61 8.08
C SER A 288 9.65 1.73 8.13
N GLU A 289 10.94 1.40 8.26
CA GLU A 289 12.01 2.40 8.29
C GLU A 289 12.23 2.97 6.89
N LYS A 290 12.48 4.27 6.81
CA LYS A 290 12.79 4.97 5.56
C LYS A 290 13.97 5.88 5.77
N ALA A 291 14.92 5.85 4.84
CA ALA A 291 16.09 6.70 4.90
C ALA A 291 16.42 7.29 3.53
N CYS A 292 17.01 8.48 3.53
CA CYS A 292 17.57 9.09 2.35
C CYS A 292 18.81 8.29 1.92
N VAL A 293 18.74 7.68 0.75
CA VAL A 293 19.84 6.94 0.13
C VAL A 293 20.21 7.60 -1.18
N ASP A 294 21.46 7.46 -1.59
CA ASP A 294 21.89 8.04 -2.86
C ASP A 294 21.30 7.21 -4.01
N ALA A 295 20.24 7.69 -4.65
CA ALA A 295 19.63 6.96 -5.75
C ALA A 295 20.45 7.06 -7.05
N SER A 296 21.45 7.96 -7.11
CA SER A 296 22.46 7.94 -8.16
C SER A 296 23.46 6.80 -7.95
N ALA A 297 23.43 6.12 -6.79
CA ALA A 297 24.37 5.09 -6.41
C ALA A 297 24.17 3.74 -7.12
N SER A 298 24.37 3.80 -8.42
CA SER A 298 25.37 2.99 -9.10
C SER A 298 26.81 3.42 -8.74
N ILE A 299 27.11 3.79 -7.48
CA ILE A 299 28.50 4.08 -7.08
C ILE A 299 29.20 2.74 -7.07
N ALA A 300 29.88 2.45 -8.17
CA ALA A 300 30.86 1.40 -8.25
C ALA A 300 31.85 1.59 -7.10
N CYS A 301 31.76 0.76 -6.08
CA CYS A 301 32.65 0.81 -4.92
C CYS A 301 33.64 -0.35 -4.98
N THR A 302 34.82 -0.16 -4.39
CA THR A 302 35.80 -1.23 -4.19
C THR A 302 35.96 -1.59 -2.72
N ARG A 303 35.51 -0.72 -1.82
CA ARG A 303 35.53 -0.85 -0.36
C ARG A 303 34.50 0.09 0.26
N ALA A 304 34.12 -0.17 1.51
CA ALA A 304 33.16 0.66 2.25
C ALA A 304 33.55 2.16 2.30
N ALA A 305 34.84 2.49 2.38
CA ALA A 305 35.30 3.88 2.40
C ALA A 305 34.97 4.68 1.12
N ASP A 306 34.61 4.00 0.03
CA ASP A 306 34.19 4.63 -1.22
C ASP A 306 32.68 4.99 -1.20
N CYS A 307 31.95 4.57 -0.16
CA CYS A 307 30.52 4.78 0.00
C CYS A 307 30.17 5.99 0.87
N PRO A 308 28.96 6.56 0.74
CA PRO A 308 28.48 7.66 1.59
C PRO A 308 28.57 7.35 3.08
N VAL A 309 28.76 8.38 3.89
CA VAL A 309 28.88 8.28 5.35
C VAL A 309 27.58 8.73 6.00
N SER A 310 27.02 7.91 6.89
CA SER A 310 25.85 8.26 7.69
C SER A 310 26.18 9.32 8.75
N PRO A 311 25.19 9.98 9.37
CA PRO A 311 25.43 10.93 10.46
C PRO A 311 26.16 10.30 11.66
N ALA A 312 26.04 8.99 11.84
CA ALA A 312 26.78 8.22 12.83
C ALA A 312 28.26 7.98 12.47
N GLY A 313 28.73 8.53 11.34
CA GLY A 313 30.11 8.39 10.86
C GLY A 313 30.41 7.03 10.22
N ARG A 314 29.39 6.21 9.93
CA ARG A 314 29.56 4.90 9.32
C ARG A 314 29.37 4.97 7.82
N HIS A 315 30.31 4.41 7.07
CA HIS A 315 30.13 4.25 5.64
C HIS A 315 29.06 3.20 5.33
N ALA A 316 28.35 3.38 4.21
CA ALA A 316 27.58 2.30 3.58
C ALA A 316 28.49 1.08 3.29
N GLU A 317 27.91 -0.11 3.28
CA GLU A 317 28.63 -1.34 2.98
C GLU A 317 28.83 -1.48 1.47
N CYS A 318 30.07 -1.72 1.05
CA CYS A 318 30.34 -2.03 -0.35
C CYS A 318 30.15 -3.52 -0.60
N GLN A 319 29.04 -3.91 -1.25
CA GLN A 319 28.75 -5.31 -1.57
C GLN A 319 28.86 -5.56 -3.08
N PRO A 320 29.44 -6.70 -3.52
CA PRO A 320 29.50 -7.04 -4.93
C PRO A 320 28.12 -7.42 -5.46
N PHE A 321 27.73 -6.88 -6.62
CA PHE A 321 26.58 -7.35 -7.39
C PHE A 321 26.97 -7.69 -8.83
N THR A 322 26.24 -8.65 -9.42
CA THR A 322 26.52 -9.14 -10.77
C THR A 322 25.64 -8.39 -11.77
N LEU A 323 26.27 -7.74 -12.74
CA LEU A 323 25.62 -7.07 -13.86
C LEU A 323 25.02 -8.08 -14.85
N PRO A 324 24.07 -7.68 -15.71
CA PRO A 324 23.47 -8.56 -16.72
C PRO A 324 24.47 -9.18 -17.71
N ASP A 325 25.63 -8.56 -17.92
CA ASP A 325 26.72 -9.05 -18.77
C ASP A 325 27.67 -10.03 -18.05
N GLY A 326 27.42 -10.31 -16.77
CA GLY A 326 28.26 -11.17 -15.92
C GLY A 326 29.43 -10.45 -15.25
N GLY A 327 29.59 -9.13 -15.46
CA GLY A 327 30.56 -8.33 -14.71
C GLY A 327 30.18 -8.22 -13.23
N VAL A 328 31.16 -8.20 -12.33
CA VAL A 328 30.93 -7.94 -10.90
C VAL A 328 31.44 -6.55 -10.58
N VAL A 329 30.56 -5.71 -10.03
CA VAL A 329 30.89 -4.37 -9.54
C VAL A 329 30.44 -4.25 -8.09
N GLY A 330 31.13 -3.46 -7.27
CA GLY A 330 30.65 -3.17 -5.92
C GLY A 330 29.55 -2.11 -5.98
N GLY A 331 28.48 -2.27 -5.21
CA GLY A 331 27.48 -1.24 -4.96
C GLY A 331 27.52 -0.83 -3.49
N CYS A 332 27.22 0.44 -3.22
CA CYS A 332 27.06 0.95 -1.87
C CYS A 332 25.64 0.64 -1.37
N PHE A 333 25.55 -0.31 -0.44
CA PHE A 333 24.32 -0.68 0.24
C PHE A 333 24.34 -0.13 1.65
N LEU A 334 23.17 -0.03 2.27
CA LEU A 334 23.09 0.36 3.66
C LEU A 334 23.89 -0.62 4.54
N PRO A 335 24.48 -0.16 5.65
CA PRO A 335 25.17 -1.05 6.57
C PRO A 335 24.23 -2.17 7.02
N TYR A 336 24.63 -3.44 6.89
CA TYR A 336 23.85 -4.59 7.37
C TYR A 336 24.53 -5.20 8.59
N ASP A 337 23.81 -5.36 9.70
CA ASP A 337 24.36 -5.90 10.95
C ASP A 337 24.21 -7.42 11.11
N GLY A 338 23.69 -8.09 10.08
CA GLY A 338 23.38 -9.52 10.11
C GLY A 338 21.90 -9.84 10.34
N MET A 339 21.09 -8.84 10.70
CA MET A 339 19.63 -8.98 10.84
C MET A 339 18.88 -7.86 10.11
N ILE A 340 19.36 -6.61 10.14
CA ILE A 340 18.67 -5.43 9.62
C ILE A 340 19.68 -4.47 8.95
N TYR A 341 19.23 -3.71 7.95
CA TYR A 341 19.99 -2.58 7.44
C TYR A 341 19.89 -1.42 8.43
N THR A 342 21.01 -0.93 8.95
CA THR A 342 21.03 0.13 9.96
C THR A 342 21.74 1.37 9.43
N CYS A 343 21.06 2.51 9.51
CA CYS A 343 21.69 3.80 9.34
C CYS A 343 22.43 4.27 10.61
N TYR A 344 22.14 3.59 11.73
CA TYR A 344 22.55 3.90 13.09
C TYR A 344 23.17 2.67 13.76
#